data_AF-A0A354T6N8-F1
#
_entry.id   AF-A0A354T6N8-F1
#
_cell.length_a   1.000
_cell.length_b   1.000
_cell.length_c   1.000
_cell.angle_alpha   90.00
_cell.angle_beta   90.00
_cell.angle_gamma   90.00
#
_symmetry.space_group_name_H-M   'P 1'
#
loop_
_entity.id
_entity.type
_entity.pdbx_description
1 polymer ?
#
loop_
_entity_poly.entity_id
_entity_poly.type
_entity_poly.pdbx_seq_one_letter_code
_entity_poly.pdbx_strand_id
1 'polypeptide(L)'
;MHAAELRISTFHVDATPPIGSPLCNGAVKPAKEIVTPLTARGVVLLGAGEPVVLCAFDWVGISNESHDAFRAAVAAAAGTSAERVAVHTLHQHDAPGSDFATERLLAEHGLPGVYSNAEFDREVMRRLATAVKEALPKAQTVTHIGLGAGKVKKVASNRRILGPEGRVILQRQSSGGKNPAAREAPEGTVDPLVRLITFWNADKAVAALTYYATHPQSYYGQGSVNWDFVGMARELRAAALPGVACVHFDGAGGNVAAGKYNDGAKDNRPVLAQRLADGMKIAWESQTKHAITAEDVRWSVEQVAMPVRDTLDEEALLVRLKDASLKQPDRIRAGRDLTFLRRTRGGHRIPLSCLHIGPARVLHMPGELFVEYQIAAQQMRAGDFIAMAAYGDYGTGYIGTEIAYGQGGYETGIVSRVAPQVEKVLMDAMRKLLGVQ
;
A
#
# COMPACT_ATOMS: atom_id res chain seq x y z
N MET A 1 -6.42 30.23 -25.59
CA MET A 1 -7.04 29.54 -24.44
C MET A 1 -6.02 29.55 -23.33
N HIS A 2 -6.29 30.18 -22.19
CA HIS A 2 -5.38 30.09 -21.04
C HIS A 2 -5.42 28.66 -20.51
N ALA A 3 -4.26 28.00 -20.41
CA ALA A 3 -4.15 26.70 -19.77
C ALA A 3 -4.75 26.79 -18.35
N ALA A 4 -5.57 25.80 -17.97
CA ALA A 4 -6.17 25.77 -16.64
C ALA A 4 -5.05 25.74 -15.58
N GLU A 5 -5.23 26.50 -14.51
CA GLU A 5 -4.28 26.53 -13.40
C GLU A 5 -4.25 25.18 -12.67
N LEU A 6 -3.04 24.60 -12.52
CA LEU A 6 -2.85 23.41 -11.71
C LEU A 6 -3.00 23.77 -10.23
N ARG A 7 -3.87 23.04 -9.52
CA ARG A 7 -4.10 23.24 -8.09
C ARG A 7 -4.10 21.92 -7.34
N ILE A 8 -3.84 21.99 -6.05
CA ILE A 8 -3.86 20.84 -5.13
C ILE A 8 -4.66 21.19 -3.88
N SER A 9 -5.55 20.29 -3.46
CA SER A 9 -6.11 20.30 -2.10
C SER A 9 -5.63 19.09 -1.33
N THR A 10 -5.64 19.19 -0.01
CA THR A 10 -5.17 18.14 0.90
C THR A 10 -6.27 17.83 1.90
N PHE A 11 -6.46 16.55 2.23
CA PHE A 11 -7.44 16.13 3.22
C PHE A 11 -6.86 15.07 4.15
N HIS A 12 -7.43 14.98 5.34
CA HIS A 12 -7.06 14.02 6.38
C HIS A 12 -8.32 13.71 7.19
N VAL A 13 -8.62 12.43 7.43
CA VAL A 13 -9.63 12.01 8.40
C VAL A 13 -9.10 10.97 9.40
N ASP A 14 -9.72 10.92 10.57
CA ASP A 14 -9.55 9.83 11.53
C ASP A 14 -10.16 8.54 10.98
N ALA A 15 -9.34 7.50 10.93
CA ALA A 15 -9.67 6.15 10.49
C ALA A 15 -9.34 5.11 11.60
N THR A 16 -9.33 5.54 12.86
CA THR A 16 -9.07 4.68 14.02
C THR A 16 -10.27 3.78 14.32
N PRO A 17 -10.13 2.44 14.28
CA PRO A 17 -11.24 1.54 14.55
C PRO A 17 -11.67 1.59 16.02
N PRO A 18 -12.96 1.36 16.33
CA PRO A 18 -13.40 1.22 17.71
C PRO A 18 -12.79 -0.03 18.37
N ILE A 19 -12.68 0.01 19.70
CA ILE A 19 -12.25 -1.14 20.51
C ILE A 19 -13.14 -2.34 20.21
N GLY A 20 -12.53 -3.53 20.13
CA GLY A 20 -13.17 -4.78 19.74
C GLY A 20 -13.15 -5.07 18.23
N SER A 21 -12.78 -4.11 17.38
CA SER A 21 -12.73 -4.35 15.93
C SER A 21 -11.68 -5.40 15.54
N PRO A 22 -11.94 -6.23 14.51
CA PRO A 22 -10.92 -7.11 13.94
C PRO A 22 -9.72 -6.34 13.42
N LEU A 23 -8.52 -6.85 13.71
CA LEU A 23 -7.25 -6.31 13.20
C LEU A 23 -6.56 -7.36 12.33
N CYS A 24 -5.74 -6.90 11.38
CA CYS A 24 -5.04 -7.75 10.42
C CYS A 24 -5.99 -8.76 9.74
N ASN A 25 -7.18 -8.30 9.34
CA ASN A 25 -8.22 -9.15 8.74
C ASN A 25 -8.64 -10.35 9.62
N GLY A 26 -8.64 -10.16 10.95
CA GLY A 26 -8.94 -11.22 11.93
C GLY A 26 -7.77 -12.16 12.26
N ALA A 27 -6.56 -11.87 11.77
CA ALA A 27 -5.39 -12.71 11.99
C ALA A 27 -4.65 -12.43 13.31
N VAL A 28 -4.96 -11.32 13.99
CA VAL A 28 -4.37 -10.96 15.28
C VAL A 28 -5.44 -10.61 16.31
N LYS A 29 -5.03 -10.33 17.55
CA LYS A 29 -5.96 -9.92 18.61
C LYS A 29 -6.76 -8.69 18.14
N PRO A 30 -8.10 -8.64 18.35
CA PRO A 30 -8.90 -7.47 18.08
C PRO A 30 -8.39 -6.23 18.84
N ALA A 31 -8.81 -5.04 18.42
CA ALA A 31 -8.44 -3.78 19.07
C ALA A 31 -8.76 -3.81 20.57
N LYS A 32 -7.75 -3.60 21.41
CA LYS A 32 -7.84 -3.56 22.88
C LYS A 32 -7.56 -2.17 23.43
N GLU A 33 -6.67 -1.44 22.78
CA GLU A 33 -6.30 -0.08 23.13
C GLU A 33 -5.89 0.68 21.86
N ILE A 34 -5.97 2.01 21.93
CA ILE A 34 -5.47 2.92 20.90
C ILE A 34 -4.20 3.56 21.43
N VAL A 35 -3.04 3.19 20.88
CA VAL A 35 -1.74 3.77 21.26
C VAL A 35 -1.47 5.03 20.45
N THR A 36 -1.77 4.99 19.15
CA THR A 36 -1.76 6.17 18.27
C THR A 36 -2.97 6.12 17.33
N PRO A 37 -3.50 7.27 16.89
CA PRO A 37 -4.58 7.27 15.92
C PRO A 37 -4.12 6.68 14.59
N LEU A 38 -5.06 6.14 13.83
CA LEU A 38 -4.89 5.74 12.43
C LEU A 38 -5.59 6.77 11.55
N THR A 39 -4.98 7.10 10.42
CA THR A 39 -5.44 8.20 9.58
C THR A 39 -5.59 7.76 8.13
N ALA A 40 -6.54 8.38 7.42
CA ALA A 40 -6.57 8.36 5.96
C ALA A 40 -6.21 9.77 5.46
N ARG A 41 -5.17 9.87 4.64
CA ARG A 41 -4.60 11.13 4.17
C ARG A 41 -4.48 11.13 2.66
N GLY A 42 -4.73 12.27 2.05
CA GLY A 42 -4.64 12.34 0.60
C GLY A 42 -4.57 13.73 0.03
N VAL A 43 -4.41 13.75 -1.29
CA VAL A 43 -4.37 14.96 -2.10
C VAL A 43 -5.33 14.83 -3.28
N VAL A 44 -5.90 15.96 -3.71
CA VAL A 44 -6.68 16.07 -4.94
C VAL A 44 -5.97 17.03 -5.88
N LEU A 45 -5.56 16.55 -7.05
CA LEU A 45 -4.99 17.37 -8.13
C LEU A 45 -6.12 17.85 -9.05
N LEU A 46 -6.11 19.14 -9.36
CA LEU A 46 -7.16 19.85 -10.10
C LEU A 46 -6.55 20.64 -11.25
N GLY A 47 -7.28 20.80 -12.35
CA GLY A 47 -6.85 21.59 -13.52
C GLY A 47 -6.38 20.75 -14.71
N ALA A 48 -6.00 19.49 -14.48
CA ALA A 48 -5.60 18.54 -15.53
C ALA A 48 -6.75 17.62 -15.97
N GLY A 49 -7.83 18.23 -16.48
CA GLY A 49 -9.12 17.57 -16.73
C GLY A 49 -9.89 17.31 -15.43
N GLU A 50 -10.62 16.19 -15.35
CA GLU A 50 -11.25 15.79 -14.09
C GLU A 50 -10.23 15.59 -12.95
N PRO A 51 -10.65 15.74 -11.67
CA PRO A 51 -9.78 15.57 -10.52
C PRO A 51 -9.06 14.21 -10.47
N VAL A 52 -7.82 14.19 -9.96
CA VAL A 52 -7.10 12.95 -9.61
C VAL A 52 -6.93 12.92 -8.10
N VAL A 53 -7.29 11.80 -7.46
CA VAL A 53 -7.20 11.65 -6.00
C VAL A 53 -6.21 10.55 -5.63
N LEU A 54 -5.26 10.87 -4.76
CA LEU A 54 -4.35 9.90 -4.14
C LEU A 54 -4.64 9.84 -2.64
N CYS A 55 -4.94 8.66 -2.11
CA CYS A 55 -5.31 8.45 -0.72
C CYS A 55 -4.59 7.26 -0.12
N ALA A 56 -3.99 7.45 1.06
CA ALA A 56 -3.29 6.42 1.81
C ALA A 56 -3.88 6.27 3.22
N PHE A 57 -4.04 5.03 3.67
CA PHE A 57 -4.61 4.68 4.98
C PHE A 57 -3.58 4.01 5.88
N ASP A 58 -3.55 4.39 7.17
CA ASP A 58 -2.86 3.63 8.23
C ASP A 58 -3.59 2.31 8.56
N TRP A 59 -3.97 1.52 7.56
CA TRP A 59 -4.72 0.26 7.66
C TRP A 59 -3.88 -0.92 7.16
N VAL A 60 -4.31 -2.16 7.45
CA VAL A 60 -3.62 -3.36 6.94
C VAL A 60 -3.91 -3.61 5.46
N GLY A 61 -5.11 -3.32 4.98
CA GLY A 61 -5.49 -3.65 3.60
C GLY A 61 -6.96 -3.41 3.32
N ILE A 62 -7.26 -2.91 2.12
CA ILE A 62 -8.62 -2.72 1.60
C ILE A 62 -8.73 -3.56 0.32
N SER A 63 -9.61 -4.55 0.31
CA SER A 63 -9.69 -5.57 -0.74
C SER A 63 -11.02 -5.54 -1.47
N ASN A 64 -11.02 -5.98 -2.74
CA ASN A 64 -12.20 -6.37 -3.50
C ASN A 64 -13.31 -5.30 -3.46
N GLU A 65 -14.54 -5.67 -3.08
CA GLU A 65 -15.70 -4.75 -3.06
C GLU A 65 -15.50 -3.55 -2.12
N SER A 66 -14.72 -3.69 -1.06
CA SER A 66 -14.39 -2.53 -0.23
C SER A 66 -13.50 -1.55 -0.98
N HIS A 67 -12.50 -2.04 -1.73
CA HIS A 67 -11.60 -1.16 -2.49
C HIS A 67 -12.37 -0.35 -3.54
N ASP A 68 -13.29 -0.99 -4.26
CA ASP A 68 -14.21 -0.32 -5.18
C ASP A 68 -15.06 0.73 -4.47
N ALA A 69 -15.67 0.37 -3.33
CA ALA A 69 -16.55 1.25 -2.60
C ALA A 69 -15.82 2.49 -2.06
N PHE A 70 -14.62 2.33 -1.50
CA PHE A 70 -13.79 3.45 -1.05
C PHE A 70 -13.41 4.37 -2.21
N ARG A 71 -12.99 3.81 -3.36
CA ARG A 71 -12.68 4.61 -4.56
C ARG A 71 -13.91 5.34 -5.08
N ALA A 72 -15.07 4.69 -5.14
CA ALA A 72 -16.32 5.29 -5.60
C ALA A 72 -16.78 6.43 -4.68
N ALA A 73 -16.71 6.24 -3.36
CA ALA A 73 -17.09 7.28 -2.39
C ALA A 73 -16.21 8.52 -2.49
N VAL A 74 -14.88 8.33 -2.61
CA VAL A 74 -13.91 9.42 -2.79
C VAL A 74 -14.08 10.09 -4.15
N ALA A 75 -14.30 9.33 -5.22
CA ALA A 75 -14.52 9.85 -6.57
C ALA A 75 -15.77 10.74 -6.64
N ALA A 76 -16.88 10.27 -6.09
CA ALA A 76 -18.13 11.02 -6.02
C ALA A 76 -17.97 12.34 -5.22
N ALA A 77 -17.17 12.32 -4.14
CA ALA A 77 -16.89 13.51 -3.36
C ALA A 77 -15.97 14.50 -4.07
N ALA A 78 -14.99 14.01 -4.84
CA ALA A 78 -14.07 14.83 -5.61
C ALA A 78 -14.68 15.36 -6.91
N GLY A 79 -15.76 14.75 -7.41
CA GLY A 79 -16.35 15.07 -8.72
C GLY A 79 -15.56 14.45 -9.88
N THR A 80 -15.15 13.20 -9.75
CA THR A 80 -14.45 12.43 -10.80
C THR A 80 -14.94 10.97 -10.84
N SER A 81 -14.30 10.13 -11.64
CA SER A 81 -14.53 8.68 -11.72
C SER A 81 -13.62 7.89 -10.77
N ALA A 82 -14.05 6.70 -10.37
CA ALA A 82 -13.24 5.81 -9.54
C ALA A 82 -11.89 5.47 -10.18
N GLU A 83 -11.80 5.44 -11.52
CA GLU A 83 -10.56 5.20 -12.27
C GLU A 83 -9.48 6.25 -12.01
N ARG A 84 -9.85 7.48 -11.61
CA ARG A 84 -8.92 8.56 -11.25
C ARG A 84 -8.62 8.66 -9.75
N VAL A 85 -9.05 7.66 -8.99
CA VAL A 85 -8.79 7.55 -7.54
C VAL A 85 -7.89 6.36 -7.26
N ALA A 86 -6.73 6.63 -6.65
CA ALA A 86 -5.87 5.61 -6.05
C ALA A 86 -6.08 5.58 -4.53
N VAL A 87 -6.46 4.40 -4.03
CA VAL A 87 -6.58 4.09 -2.60
C VAL A 87 -5.55 3.03 -2.26
N HIS A 88 -4.69 3.33 -1.30
CA HIS A 88 -3.62 2.47 -0.82
C HIS A 88 -3.62 2.36 0.70
N THR A 89 -3.01 1.30 1.20
CA THR A 89 -2.80 1.10 2.64
C THR A 89 -1.31 1.07 2.94
N LEU A 90 -0.94 1.50 4.15
CA LEU A 90 0.44 1.42 4.63
C LEU A 90 0.75 0.02 5.13
N HIS A 91 -0.23 -0.85 5.38
CA HIS A 91 -0.04 -2.25 5.73
C HIS A 91 0.44 -2.52 7.18
N GLN A 92 0.11 -1.65 8.14
CA GLN A 92 0.35 -1.94 9.56
C GLN A 92 -0.52 -3.12 10.04
N HIS A 93 -0.02 -3.89 11.02
CA HIS A 93 -0.67 -5.15 11.41
C HIS A 93 -1.47 -5.10 12.72
N ASP A 94 -1.25 -4.10 13.58
CA ASP A 94 -2.26 -3.74 14.61
C ASP A 94 -3.21 -2.67 14.04
N ALA A 95 -3.72 -2.92 12.83
CA ALA A 95 -4.62 -2.03 12.10
C ALA A 95 -5.73 -2.84 11.42
N PRO A 96 -6.91 -2.23 11.15
CA PRO A 96 -8.03 -2.94 10.57
C PRO A 96 -7.80 -3.17 9.07
N GLY A 97 -8.56 -4.09 8.49
CA GLY A 97 -8.69 -4.23 7.05
C GLY A 97 -10.14 -4.43 6.65
N SER A 98 -10.43 -4.32 5.35
CA SER A 98 -11.80 -4.28 4.83
C SER A 98 -11.99 -5.10 3.55
N ASP A 99 -13.09 -5.84 3.50
CA ASP A 99 -13.62 -6.52 2.30
C ASP A 99 -15.10 -6.88 2.51
N PHE A 100 -16.00 -6.09 1.93
CA PHE A 100 -17.45 -6.31 2.05
C PHE A 100 -17.93 -7.63 1.47
N ALA A 101 -17.27 -8.16 0.43
CA ALA A 101 -17.64 -9.44 -0.15
C ALA A 101 -17.28 -10.60 0.78
N THR A 102 -16.05 -10.57 1.32
CA THR A 102 -15.59 -11.59 2.28
C THR A 102 -16.39 -11.52 3.57
N GLU A 103 -16.66 -10.33 4.10
CA GLU A 103 -17.46 -10.17 5.33
C GLU A 103 -18.88 -10.74 5.16
N ARG A 104 -19.52 -10.44 4.03
CA ARG A 104 -20.85 -10.97 3.70
C ARG A 104 -20.83 -12.50 3.59
N LEU A 105 -19.86 -13.07 2.88
CA LEU A 105 -19.69 -14.51 2.74
C LEU A 105 -19.46 -15.20 4.10
N LEU A 106 -18.65 -14.60 4.99
CA LEU A 106 -18.42 -15.13 6.32
C LEU A 106 -19.67 -15.07 7.20
N ALA A 107 -20.42 -13.97 7.15
CA ALA A 107 -21.68 -13.82 7.87
C ALA A 107 -22.72 -14.89 7.47
N GLU A 108 -22.84 -15.19 6.18
CA GLU A 108 -23.69 -16.29 5.67
C GLU A 108 -23.33 -17.67 6.25
N HIS A 109 -22.09 -17.82 6.73
CA HIS A 109 -21.56 -19.06 7.31
C HIS A 109 -21.34 -18.96 8.84
N GLY A 110 -22.06 -18.05 9.50
CA GLY A 110 -22.07 -17.93 10.96
C GLY A 110 -20.82 -17.27 11.56
N LEU A 111 -20.08 -16.50 10.75
CA LEU A 111 -18.87 -15.78 11.17
C LEU A 111 -18.99 -14.26 10.92
N PRO A 112 -20.04 -13.56 11.41
CA PRO A 112 -20.15 -12.12 11.20
C PRO A 112 -19.14 -11.33 12.06
N GLY A 113 -18.61 -10.25 11.51
CA GLY A 113 -17.75 -9.28 12.18
C GLY A 113 -16.38 -9.80 12.57
N VAL A 114 -15.92 -10.92 12.00
CA VAL A 114 -14.62 -11.53 12.37
C VAL A 114 -13.46 -11.09 11.47
N TYR A 115 -13.74 -10.58 10.27
CA TYR A 115 -12.73 -10.21 9.29
C TYR A 115 -12.53 -8.69 9.21
N SER A 116 -13.63 -7.94 9.22
CA SER A 116 -13.67 -6.49 9.11
C SER A 116 -14.82 -5.90 9.94
N ASN A 117 -14.84 -4.57 10.06
CA ASN A 117 -15.95 -3.85 10.69
C ASN A 117 -16.66 -3.00 9.63
N ALA A 118 -17.61 -3.60 8.92
CA ALA A 118 -18.24 -2.97 7.76
C ALA A 118 -19.03 -1.70 8.09
N GLU A 119 -19.56 -1.55 9.31
CA GLU A 119 -20.23 -0.33 9.76
C GLU A 119 -19.22 0.81 9.91
N PHE A 120 -18.09 0.53 10.57
CA PHE A 120 -17.01 1.50 10.72
C PHE A 120 -16.39 1.89 9.37
N ASP A 121 -16.23 0.92 8.45
CA ASP A 121 -15.73 1.21 7.10
C ASP A 121 -16.63 2.23 6.36
N ARG A 122 -17.96 2.10 6.51
CA ARG A 122 -18.94 3.06 5.95
C ARG A 122 -18.88 4.42 6.61
N GLU A 123 -18.63 4.47 7.93
CA GLU A 123 -18.36 5.73 8.64
C GLU A 123 -17.11 6.43 8.08
N VAL A 124 -16.01 5.70 7.90
CA VAL A 124 -14.77 6.28 7.33
C VAL A 124 -14.99 6.76 5.90
N MET A 125 -15.74 6.03 5.06
CA MET A 125 -16.12 6.51 3.72
C MET A 125 -16.91 7.83 3.78
N ARG A 126 -17.85 7.99 4.72
CA ARG A 126 -18.58 9.25 4.91
C ARG A 126 -17.66 10.38 5.35
N ARG A 127 -16.76 10.14 6.31
CA ARG A 127 -15.75 11.12 6.75
C ARG A 127 -14.88 11.58 5.59
N LEU A 128 -14.37 10.65 4.79
CA LEU A 128 -13.57 10.95 3.60
C LEU A 128 -14.35 11.81 2.61
N ALA A 129 -15.59 11.44 2.30
CA ALA A 129 -16.43 12.19 1.38
C ALA A 129 -16.65 13.64 1.85
N THR A 130 -16.91 13.85 3.14
CA THR A 130 -17.01 15.18 3.72
C THR A 130 -15.69 15.94 3.62
N ALA A 131 -14.58 15.35 4.07
CA ALA A 131 -13.28 16.01 4.09
C ALA A 131 -12.78 16.38 2.68
N VAL A 132 -13.01 15.53 1.68
CA VAL A 132 -12.70 15.83 0.28
C VAL A 132 -13.51 17.04 -0.20
N LYS A 133 -14.83 17.04 -0.01
CA LYS A 133 -15.69 18.17 -0.41
C LYS A 133 -15.28 19.49 0.25
N GLU A 134 -14.92 19.44 1.52
CA GLU A 134 -14.46 20.62 2.27
C GLU A 134 -13.05 21.09 1.88
N ALA A 135 -12.22 20.19 1.36
CA ALA A 135 -10.87 20.50 0.92
C ALA A 135 -10.84 21.14 -0.48
N LEU A 136 -11.74 20.74 -1.39
CA LEU A 136 -11.80 21.26 -2.76
C LEU A 136 -11.80 22.80 -2.88
N PRO A 137 -12.65 23.57 -2.16
CA PRO A 137 -12.63 25.04 -2.27
C PRO A 137 -11.37 25.68 -1.65
N LYS A 138 -10.56 24.91 -0.91
CA LYS A 138 -9.30 25.35 -0.28
C LYS A 138 -8.07 24.99 -1.12
N ALA A 139 -8.26 24.51 -2.36
CA ALA A 139 -7.17 24.13 -3.23
C ALA A 139 -6.21 25.31 -3.49
N GLN A 140 -4.91 25.03 -3.40
CA GLN A 140 -3.84 26.00 -3.62
C GLN A 140 -3.20 25.76 -4.99
N THR A 141 -2.76 26.83 -5.65
CA THR A 141 -1.96 26.76 -6.88
C THR A 141 -0.73 25.89 -6.69
N VAL A 142 -0.40 25.10 -7.71
CA VAL A 142 0.88 24.39 -7.82
C VAL A 142 1.63 24.96 -9.01
N THR A 143 2.81 25.52 -8.75
CA THR A 143 3.69 26.03 -9.80
C THR A 143 4.92 25.14 -10.01
N HIS A 144 5.31 24.37 -8.99
CA HIS A 144 6.44 23.45 -9.09
C HIS A 144 6.16 22.12 -8.38
N ILE A 145 6.83 21.07 -8.84
CA ILE A 145 7.09 19.88 -8.02
C ILE A 145 8.55 19.83 -7.63
N GLY A 146 8.85 19.29 -6.44
CA GLY A 146 10.21 18.94 -6.05
C GLY A 146 10.39 17.43 -6.03
N LEU A 147 11.44 16.93 -6.66
CA LEU A 147 11.74 15.51 -6.76
C LEU A 147 13.04 15.18 -6.05
N GLY A 148 13.00 14.31 -5.06
CA GLY A 148 14.16 13.93 -4.25
C GLY A 148 14.14 12.47 -3.83
N ALA A 149 15.30 11.97 -3.40
CA ALA A 149 15.45 10.60 -2.95
C ALA A 149 16.47 10.51 -1.82
N GLY A 150 16.20 9.67 -0.83
CA GLY A 150 17.05 9.52 0.34
C GLY A 150 17.26 8.06 0.68
N LYS A 151 18.51 7.67 0.91
CA LYS A 151 18.83 6.30 1.30
C LYS A 151 18.43 6.07 2.76
N VAL A 152 17.48 5.17 2.98
CA VAL A 152 17.12 4.68 4.31
C VAL A 152 18.15 3.63 4.72
N LYS A 153 18.81 3.84 5.86
CA LYS A 153 19.88 2.95 6.34
C LYS A 153 19.34 2.00 7.40
N LYS A 154 19.64 0.71 7.27
CA LYS A 154 19.36 -0.31 8.29
C LYS A 154 17.87 -0.41 8.69
N VAL A 155 17.00 -0.43 7.68
CA VAL A 155 15.56 -0.72 7.85
C VAL A 155 15.18 -1.89 6.95
N ALA A 156 15.18 -1.72 5.63
CA ALA A 156 14.76 -2.77 4.71
C ALA A 156 15.76 -3.93 4.64
N SER A 157 15.23 -5.14 4.57
CA SER A 157 15.98 -6.36 4.26
C SER A 157 15.05 -7.36 3.58
N ASN A 158 15.54 -8.07 2.56
CA ASN A 158 14.74 -9.10 1.91
C ASN A 158 14.48 -10.25 2.88
N ARG A 159 13.24 -10.73 2.98
CA ARG A 159 12.89 -11.77 3.94
C ARG A 159 13.02 -13.19 3.41
N ARG A 160 13.39 -13.36 2.13
CA ARG A 160 13.65 -14.64 1.48
C ARG A 160 15.14 -14.88 1.34
N ILE A 161 15.72 -15.72 2.22
CA ILE A 161 17.13 -16.10 2.14
C ILE A 161 17.23 -17.38 1.31
N LEU A 162 17.86 -17.29 0.15
CA LEU A 162 18.04 -18.39 -0.78
C LEU A 162 19.30 -19.20 -0.46
N GLY A 163 19.20 -20.53 -0.59
CA GLY A 163 20.35 -21.42 -0.54
C GLY A 163 21.02 -21.56 -1.91
N PRO A 164 22.10 -22.37 -2.01
CA PRO A 164 22.83 -22.60 -3.26
C PRO A 164 21.94 -23.11 -4.41
N GLU A 165 20.93 -23.91 -4.11
CA GLU A 165 19.95 -24.46 -5.06
C GLU A 165 18.83 -23.47 -5.45
N GLY A 166 18.95 -22.20 -5.07
CA GLY A 166 17.94 -21.17 -5.35
C GLY A 166 16.62 -21.30 -4.57
N ARG A 167 16.47 -22.30 -3.71
CA ARG A 167 15.30 -22.48 -2.82
C ARG A 167 15.40 -21.59 -1.59
N VAL A 168 14.26 -21.13 -1.07
CA VAL A 168 14.22 -20.43 0.23
C VAL A 168 14.62 -21.41 1.34
N ILE A 169 15.75 -21.16 2.00
CA ILE A 169 16.25 -21.99 3.12
C ILE A 169 15.96 -21.37 4.48
N LEU A 170 15.75 -20.05 4.53
CA LEU A 170 15.45 -19.34 5.77
C LEU A 170 14.57 -18.14 5.46
N GLN A 171 13.56 -17.92 6.31
CA GLN A 171 12.76 -16.71 6.26
C GLN A 171 13.11 -15.75 7.37
N ARG A 172 13.42 -14.52 6.97
CA ARG A 172 13.71 -13.39 7.85
C ARG A 172 12.50 -12.48 7.94
N GLN A 173 11.49 -12.98 8.64
CA GLN A 173 10.29 -12.21 8.96
C GLN A 173 10.65 -10.94 9.75
N SER A 174 9.67 -10.08 10.04
CA SER A 174 9.93 -8.74 10.57
C SER A 174 10.68 -8.67 11.89
N SER A 175 10.62 -9.70 12.74
CA SER A 175 11.44 -9.85 13.95
C SER A 175 12.58 -10.88 13.79
N GLY A 176 12.99 -11.15 12.55
CA GLY A 176 13.93 -12.19 12.17
C GLY A 176 15.32 -12.04 12.82
N GLY A 177 15.68 -10.84 13.27
CA GLY A 177 16.98 -10.52 13.87
C GLY A 177 17.20 -11.23 15.21
N LYS A 178 16.15 -11.81 15.81
CA LYS A 178 16.24 -12.73 16.94
C LYS A 178 17.04 -13.99 16.61
N ASN A 179 16.95 -14.46 15.36
CA ASN A 179 17.70 -15.63 14.89
C ASN A 179 19.06 -15.16 14.35
N PRO A 180 20.20 -15.58 14.95
CA PRO A 180 21.53 -15.21 14.47
C PRO A 180 21.75 -15.51 12.99
N ALA A 181 21.30 -16.66 12.48
CA ALA A 181 21.47 -17.01 11.07
C ALA A 181 20.73 -16.03 10.13
N ALA A 182 19.53 -15.58 10.51
CA ALA A 182 18.77 -14.61 9.72
C ALA A 182 19.40 -13.20 9.80
N ARG A 183 19.89 -12.82 10.98
CA ARG A 183 20.55 -11.54 11.21
C ARG A 183 21.86 -11.43 10.43
N GLU A 184 22.68 -12.48 10.42
CA GLU A 184 23.98 -12.46 9.75
C GLU A 184 23.87 -12.70 8.23
N ALA A 185 22.80 -13.34 7.74
CA ALA A 185 22.57 -13.50 6.31
C ALA A 185 22.57 -12.15 5.55
N PRO A 186 22.97 -12.12 4.26
CA PRO A 186 22.99 -10.90 3.45
C PRO A 186 21.65 -10.13 3.47
N GLU A 187 21.69 -8.82 3.27
CA GLU A 187 20.49 -7.96 3.21
C GLU A 187 19.52 -8.40 2.11
N GLY A 188 20.03 -8.98 1.02
CA GLY A 188 19.24 -9.39 -0.13
C GLY A 188 18.78 -8.19 -0.96
N THR A 189 17.92 -8.44 -1.95
CA THR A 189 17.38 -7.41 -2.82
C THR A 189 16.42 -6.48 -2.07
N VAL A 190 16.71 -5.19 -2.08
CA VAL A 190 15.87 -4.12 -1.53
C VAL A 190 15.96 -2.89 -2.45
N ASP A 191 14.93 -2.04 -2.42
CA ASP A 191 15.06 -0.66 -2.86
C ASP A 191 15.32 0.20 -1.61
N PRO A 192 16.55 0.69 -1.40
CA PRO A 192 16.91 1.40 -0.18
C PRO A 192 16.50 2.88 -0.21
N LEU A 193 15.89 3.36 -1.30
CA LEU A 193 15.54 4.76 -1.45
C LEU A 193 14.10 5.01 -1.02
N VAL A 194 13.90 5.96 -0.11
CA VAL A 194 12.63 6.67 -0.03
C VAL A 194 12.61 7.72 -1.12
N ARG A 195 11.58 7.68 -1.97
CA ARG A 195 11.34 8.67 -3.03
C ARG A 195 10.35 9.71 -2.53
N LEU A 196 10.62 10.97 -2.81
CA LEU A 196 9.83 12.11 -2.38
C LEU A 196 9.38 12.93 -3.59
N ILE A 197 8.07 13.21 -3.64
CA ILE A 197 7.46 14.19 -4.54
C ILE A 197 6.81 15.27 -3.67
N THR A 198 7.22 16.52 -3.85
CA THR A 198 6.63 17.67 -3.15
C THR A 198 5.90 18.57 -4.13
N PHE A 199 4.91 19.31 -3.65
CA PHE A 199 4.12 20.27 -4.42
C PHE A 199 4.30 21.66 -3.84
N TRP A 200 4.55 22.65 -4.69
CA TRP A 200 4.89 24.00 -4.27
C TRP A 200 4.01 25.04 -4.94
N ASN A 201 3.57 26.02 -4.16
CA ASN A 201 3.08 27.30 -4.64
C ASN A 201 4.23 28.32 -4.55
N ALA A 202 4.92 28.52 -5.66
CA ALA A 202 6.20 29.24 -5.73
C ALA A 202 7.21 28.66 -4.71
N ASP A 203 7.50 29.40 -3.64
CA ASP A 203 8.44 28.97 -2.60
C ASP A 203 7.77 28.36 -1.36
N LYS A 204 6.44 28.26 -1.34
CA LYS A 204 5.70 27.62 -0.25
C LYS A 204 5.38 26.17 -0.58
N ALA A 205 5.93 25.22 0.17
CA ALA A 205 5.54 23.82 0.07
C ALA A 205 4.11 23.62 0.58
N VAL A 206 3.34 22.81 -0.14
CA VAL A 206 1.93 22.53 0.14
C VAL A 206 1.74 21.09 0.60
N ALA A 207 2.34 20.14 -0.13
CA ALA A 207 2.25 18.72 0.17
C ALA A 207 3.56 17.99 -0.13
N ALA A 208 3.78 16.87 0.57
CA ALA A 208 4.91 15.97 0.43
C ALA A 208 4.41 14.52 0.41
N LEU A 209 4.63 13.82 -0.70
CA LEU A 209 4.32 12.41 -0.88
C LEU A 209 5.61 11.60 -0.83
N THR A 210 5.65 10.58 0.01
CA THR A 210 6.82 9.70 0.17
C THR A 210 6.47 8.25 -0.17
N TYR A 211 7.42 7.55 -0.80
CA TYR A 211 7.26 6.16 -1.25
C TYR A 211 8.47 5.34 -0.79
N TYR A 212 8.26 4.27 -0.03
CA TYR A 212 9.36 3.42 0.45
C TYR A 212 8.94 1.94 0.52
N ALA A 213 9.77 1.05 -0.04
CA ALA A 213 9.45 -0.36 -0.18
C ALA A 213 9.87 -1.16 1.07
N THR A 214 9.00 -1.24 2.07
CA THR A 214 9.18 -2.12 3.23
C THR A 214 7.82 -2.51 3.80
N HIS A 215 7.68 -3.71 4.36
CA HIS A 215 6.61 -3.94 5.32
C HIS A 215 6.79 -3.04 6.56
N PRO A 216 5.73 -2.38 7.06
CA PRO A 216 5.78 -1.49 8.23
C PRO A 216 5.64 -2.29 9.54
N GLN A 217 6.41 -3.36 9.69
CA GLN A 217 6.28 -4.28 10.80
C GLN A 217 7.52 -4.20 11.70
N SER A 218 7.38 -3.61 12.89
CA SER A 218 8.38 -3.73 13.96
C SER A 218 8.02 -4.89 14.90
N TYR A 219 7.00 -4.70 15.72
CA TYR A 219 6.35 -5.73 16.53
C TYR A 219 4.84 -5.53 16.40
N TYR A 220 4.03 -6.58 16.50
CA TYR A 220 2.57 -6.39 16.35
C TYR A 220 1.76 -7.56 16.92
N GLY A 221 0.44 -7.42 16.82
CA GLY A 221 -0.54 -8.49 17.03
C GLY A 221 -1.07 -8.58 18.46
N GLN A 222 -0.86 -7.52 19.25
CA GLN A 222 -1.31 -7.47 20.64
C GLN A 222 -2.67 -6.76 20.82
N GLY A 223 -3.24 -6.22 19.75
CA GLY A 223 -4.48 -5.43 19.82
C GLY A 223 -4.22 -3.96 20.17
N SER A 224 -2.95 -3.54 20.13
CA SER A 224 -2.53 -2.17 20.46
C SER A 224 -2.51 -1.35 19.17
N VAL A 225 -3.63 -0.72 18.82
CA VAL A 225 -3.79 -0.01 17.55
C VAL A 225 -2.76 1.12 17.42
N ASN A 226 -1.95 1.08 16.35
CA ASN A 226 -0.91 2.07 16.11
C ASN A 226 -0.43 2.09 14.65
N TRP A 227 0.21 3.19 14.25
CA TRP A 227 0.71 3.42 12.89
C TRP A 227 2.12 2.87 12.61
N ASP A 228 2.66 2.06 13.54
CA ASP A 228 4.00 1.46 13.53
C ASP A 228 5.14 2.48 13.25
N PHE A 229 6.33 2.02 12.84
CA PHE A 229 7.48 2.88 12.62
C PHE A 229 7.32 3.81 11.41
N VAL A 230 6.51 3.43 10.42
CA VAL A 230 6.26 4.25 9.22
C VAL A 230 5.42 5.47 9.54
N GLY A 231 4.36 5.31 10.35
CA GLY A 231 3.54 6.43 10.81
C GLY A 231 4.30 7.34 11.76
N MET A 232 5.12 6.77 12.66
CA MET A 232 6.03 7.56 13.50
C MET A 232 7.01 8.39 12.65
N ALA A 233 7.61 7.80 11.60
CA ALA A 233 8.50 8.53 10.71
C ALA A 233 7.79 9.67 9.98
N ARG A 234 6.57 9.44 9.49
CA ARG A 234 5.72 10.47 8.88
C ARG A 234 5.45 11.62 9.85
N GLU A 235 5.08 11.35 11.09
CA GLU A 235 4.81 12.40 12.08
C GLU A 235 6.06 13.18 12.48
N LEU A 236 7.22 12.53 12.61
CA LEU A 236 8.50 13.21 12.82
C LEU A 236 8.78 14.21 11.70
N ARG A 237 8.46 13.85 10.44
CA ARG A 237 8.61 14.74 9.29
C ARG A 237 7.55 15.84 9.24
N ALA A 238 6.30 15.53 9.56
CA ALA A 238 5.22 16.52 9.62
C ALA A 238 5.51 17.60 10.67
N ALA A 239 6.03 17.22 11.84
CA ALA A 239 6.46 18.15 12.88
C ALA A 239 7.62 19.05 12.43
N ALA A 240 8.54 18.53 11.62
CA ALA A 240 9.66 19.28 11.04
C ALA A 240 9.27 20.18 9.85
N LEU A 241 8.07 19.99 9.28
CA LEU A 241 7.57 20.69 8.09
C LEU A 241 6.17 21.28 8.35
N PRO A 242 6.04 22.24 9.29
CA PRO A 242 4.75 22.79 9.67
C PRO A 242 4.03 23.40 8.46
N GLY A 243 2.76 23.04 8.29
CA GLY A 243 1.91 23.50 7.18
C GLY A 243 2.04 22.71 5.88
N VAL A 244 2.93 21.71 5.82
CA VAL A 244 3.04 20.80 4.66
C VAL A 244 2.28 19.50 4.93
N ALA A 245 1.31 19.18 4.10
CA ALA A 245 0.60 17.90 4.20
C ALA A 245 1.54 16.74 3.83
N CYS A 246 1.84 15.86 4.79
CA CYS A 246 2.69 14.70 4.58
C CYS A 246 1.85 13.42 4.39
N VAL A 247 2.01 12.76 3.25
CA VAL A 247 1.38 11.47 2.92
C VAL A 247 2.48 10.45 2.62
N HIS A 248 2.34 9.25 3.17
CA HIS A 248 3.24 8.14 2.89
C HIS A 248 2.49 7.07 2.12
N PHE A 249 3.18 6.43 1.18
CA PHE A 249 2.72 5.24 0.47
C PHE A 249 3.79 4.17 0.63
N ASP A 250 3.35 2.94 0.87
CA ASP A 250 4.26 1.81 0.87
C ASP A 250 4.54 1.39 -0.58
N GLY A 251 5.82 1.24 -0.91
CA GLY A 251 6.28 0.71 -2.19
C GLY A 251 6.16 -0.81 -2.24
N ALA A 252 6.75 -1.46 -3.25
CA ALA A 252 6.71 -2.92 -3.40
C ALA A 252 7.50 -3.64 -2.28
N GLY A 253 6.88 -3.81 -1.12
CA GLY A 253 7.49 -4.35 0.10
C GLY A 253 7.17 -5.81 0.38
N GLY A 254 6.52 -6.55 -0.53
CA GLY A 254 5.99 -7.90 -0.33
C GLY A 254 7.00 -8.92 0.21
N ASN A 255 8.26 -8.82 -0.20
CA ASN A 255 9.37 -9.64 0.27
C ASN A 255 10.42 -8.84 1.07
N VAL A 256 10.09 -7.63 1.53
CA VAL A 256 11.01 -6.73 2.25
C VAL A 256 10.45 -6.40 3.63
N ALA A 257 11.26 -6.58 4.67
CA ALA A 257 10.87 -6.32 6.05
C ALA A 257 12.05 -5.80 6.87
N ALA A 258 11.79 -5.38 8.12
CA ALA A 258 12.81 -4.90 9.04
C ALA A 258 13.73 -6.02 9.61
N GLY A 259 13.48 -7.28 9.24
CA GLY A 259 13.96 -8.45 9.96
C GLY A 259 15.47 -8.57 10.17
N LYS A 260 16.33 -8.02 9.31
CA LYS A 260 17.79 -8.01 9.58
C LYS A 260 18.17 -7.06 10.71
N TYR A 261 17.45 -5.95 10.83
CA TYR A 261 17.75 -4.84 11.73
C TYR A 261 16.76 -4.71 12.89
N ASN A 262 15.88 -5.70 13.03
CA ASN A 262 14.84 -5.75 14.04
C ASN A 262 14.74 -7.17 14.61
N ASP A 263 14.88 -7.26 15.92
CA ASP A 263 14.66 -8.47 16.71
C ASP A 263 13.29 -8.43 17.43
N GLY A 264 12.39 -7.52 17.05
CA GLY A 264 11.06 -7.41 17.66
C GLY A 264 11.04 -6.87 19.09
N ALA A 265 12.17 -6.40 19.65
CA ALA A 265 12.17 -5.60 20.87
C ALA A 265 11.39 -4.29 20.66
N LYS A 266 10.68 -3.82 21.70
CA LYS A 266 9.84 -2.62 21.61
C LYS A 266 10.67 -1.37 21.26
N ASP A 267 11.89 -1.29 21.78
CA ASP A 267 12.81 -0.17 21.56
C ASP A 267 13.29 -0.04 20.11
N ASN A 268 13.11 -1.06 19.27
CA ASN A 268 13.47 -0.96 17.85
C ASN A 268 12.49 -0.12 17.05
N ARG A 269 11.20 -0.05 17.44
CA ARG A 269 10.21 0.74 16.69
C ARG A 269 10.63 2.22 16.54
N PRO A 270 10.97 2.96 17.61
CA PRO A 270 11.45 4.34 17.46
C PRO A 270 12.77 4.43 16.67
N VAL A 271 13.66 3.43 16.78
CA VAL A 271 14.92 3.41 16.01
C VAL A 271 14.67 3.26 14.52
N LEU A 272 13.77 2.35 14.12
CA LEU A 272 13.35 2.16 12.72
C LEU A 272 12.66 3.42 12.20
N ALA A 273 11.80 4.04 13.01
CA ALA A 273 11.11 5.27 12.67
C ALA A 273 12.09 6.42 12.40
N GLN A 274 13.08 6.60 13.29
CA GLN A 274 14.10 7.63 13.11
C GLN A 274 14.93 7.40 11.84
N ARG A 275 15.35 6.16 11.57
CA ARG A 275 16.11 5.82 10.35
C ARG A 275 15.33 6.12 9.07
N LEU A 276 14.03 5.83 9.06
CA LEU A 276 13.16 6.18 7.94
C LEU A 276 12.97 7.70 7.83
N ALA A 277 12.74 8.40 8.95
CA ALA A 277 12.63 9.85 8.97
C ALA A 277 13.92 10.54 8.49
N ASP A 278 15.10 10.01 8.82
CA ASP A 278 16.39 10.50 8.33
C ASP A 278 16.49 10.33 6.81
N GLY A 279 16.07 9.18 6.27
CA GLY A 279 15.97 8.97 4.82
C GLY A 279 15.01 9.97 4.16
N MET A 280 13.83 10.21 4.76
CA MET A 280 12.86 11.19 4.27
C MET A 280 13.41 12.62 4.31
N LYS A 281 14.21 12.96 5.34
CA LYS A 281 14.91 14.24 5.44
C LYS A 281 15.93 14.40 4.32
N ILE A 282 16.75 13.37 4.05
CA ILE A 282 17.71 13.38 2.94
C ILE A 282 16.96 13.58 1.61
N ALA A 283 15.85 12.88 1.39
CA ALA A 283 15.04 13.05 0.18
C ALA A 283 14.50 14.49 0.05
N TRP A 284 14.11 15.12 1.15
CA TRP A 284 13.70 16.52 1.17
C TRP A 284 14.83 17.47 0.81
N GLU A 285 16.03 17.26 1.36
CA GLU A 285 17.20 18.11 1.14
C GLU A 285 17.81 17.91 -0.25
N SER A 286 17.65 16.72 -0.86
CA SER A 286 18.18 16.41 -2.19
C SER A 286 17.27 16.87 -3.34
N GLN A 287 16.11 17.45 -3.05
CA GLN A 287 15.09 17.64 -4.07
C GLN A 287 15.49 18.69 -5.10
N THR A 288 15.15 18.45 -6.37
CA THR A 288 15.21 19.47 -7.42
C THR A 288 13.81 19.93 -7.77
N LYS A 289 13.58 21.26 -7.79
CA LYS A 289 12.29 21.84 -8.20
C LYS A 289 12.19 21.90 -9.72
N HIS A 290 11.04 21.49 -10.25
CA HIS A 290 10.68 21.57 -11.66
C HIS A 290 9.40 22.39 -11.78
N ALA A 291 9.44 23.45 -12.59
CA ALA A 291 8.24 24.19 -12.94
C ALA A 291 7.30 23.29 -13.73
N ILE A 292 6.01 23.33 -13.40
CA ILE A 292 4.98 22.51 -14.06
C ILE A 292 3.69 23.29 -14.23
N THR A 293 2.87 22.83 -15.16
CA THR A 293 1.52 23.30 -15.43
C THR A 293 0.53 22.13 -15.43
N ALA A 294 -0.75 22.41 -15.67
CA ALA A 294 -1.75 21.34 -15.81
C ALA A 294 -1.50 20.44 -17.03
N GLU A 295 -0.79 20.89 -18.06
CA GLU A 295 -0.48 20.12 -19.26
C GLU A 295 0.56 19.01 -19.00
N ASP A 296 1.35 19.17 -17.93
CA ASP A 296 2.38 18.22 -17.50
C ASP A 296 1.79 17.07 -16.65
N VAL A 297 0.50 17.11 -16.35
CA VAL A 297 -0.19 16.10 -15.54
C VAL A 297 -1.02 15.20 -16.43
N ARG A 298 -0.75 13.88 -16.38
CA ARG A 298 -1.54 12.87 -17.08
C ARG A 298 -1.84 11.71 -16.14
N TRP A 299 -3.02 11.13 -16.30
CA TRP A 299 -3.44 9.92 -15.61
C TRP A 299 -3.72 8.84 -16.64
N SER A 300 -3.14 7.66 -16.43
CA SER A 300 -3.32 6.50 -17.32
C SER A 300 -3.73 5.29 -16.52
N VAL A 301 -4.58 4.45 -17.09
CA VAL A 301 -5.11 3.24 -16.47
C VAL A 301 -4.96 2.08 -17.44
N GLU A 302 -4.49 0.94 -16.93
CA GLU A 302 -4.48 -0.34 -17.62
C GLU A 302 -5.25 -1.34 -16.77
N GLN A 303 -6.34 -1.87 -17.32
CA GLN A 303 -7.13 -2.91 -16.65
C GLN A 303 -6.44 -4.27 -16.81
N VAL A 304 -6.23 -5.02 -15.74
CA VAL A 304 -5.59 -6.35 -15.82
C VAL A 304 -6.44 -7.45 -15.21
N ALA A 305 -6.47 -8.60 -15.87
CA ALA A 305 -7.05 -9.81 -15.31
C ALA A 305 -5.96 -10.57 -14.55
N MET A 306 -6.17 -10.83 -13.27
CA MET A 306 -5.19 -11.55 -12.45
C MET A 306 -5.29 -13.05 -12.71
N PRO A 307 -4.20 -13.75 -13.06
CA PRO A 307 -4.24 -15.19 -13.19
C PRO A 307 -4.40 -15.78 -11.80
N VAL A 308 -5.48 -16.54 -11.59
CA VAL A 308 -5.80 -17.17 -10.31
C VAL A 308 -4.85 -18.36 -10.08
N ARG A 309 -4.35 -18.49 -8.86
CA ARG A 309 -3.54 -19.64 -8.48
C ARG A 309 -4.31 -20.96 -8.65
N ASP A 310 -3.68 -21.93 -9.29
CA ASP A 310 -4.23 -23.26 -9.59
C ASP A 310 -4.71 -24.06 -8.37
N THR A 311 -4.13 -23.83 -7.20
CA THR A 311 -4.55 -24.48 -5.94
C THR A 311 -5.84 -23.91 -5.36
N LEU A 312 -6.43 -22.85 -5.93
CA LEU A 312 -7.71 -22.31 -5.48
C LEU A 312 -8.86 -23.07 -6.13
N ASP A 313 -9.36 -24.06 -5.41
CA ASP A 313 -10.53 -24.84 -5.77
C ASP A 313 -11.78 -24.38 -4.99
N GLU A 314 -12.85 -24.09 -5.72
CA GLU A 314 -14.06 -23.50 -5.14
C GLU A 314 -14.77 -24.46 -4.17
N GLU A 315 -14.91 -25.73 -4.55
CA GLU A 315 -15.59 -26.73 -3.72
C GLU A 315 -14.81 -27.00 -2.44
N ALA A 316 -13.50 -27.20 -2.54
CA ALA A 316 -12.62 -27.42 -1.39
C ALA A 316 -12.60 -26.20 -0.45
N LEU A 317 -12.56 -24.98 -0.98
CA LEU A 317 -12.62 -23.76 -0.17
C LEU A 317 -13.96 -23.64 0.56
N LEU A 318 -15.07 -23.96 -0.11
CA LEU A 318 -16.41 -23.94 0.50
C LEU A 318 -16.55 -25.00 1.61
N VAL A 319 -16.00 -26.21 1.40
CA VAL A 319 -15.94 -27.25 2.44
C VAL A 319 -15.17 -26.73 3.66
N ARG A 320 -13.99 -26.15 3.47
CA ARG A 320 -13.18 -25.58 4.57
C ARG A 320 -13.90 -24.44 5.29
N LEU A 321 -14.60 -23.57 4.57
CA LEU A 321 -15.36 -22.47 5.17
C LEU A 321 -16.48 -22.98 6.08
N LYS A 322 -17.15 -24.07 5.68
CA LYS A 322 -18.27 -24.70 6.40
C LYS A 322 -17.82 -25.59 7.56
N ASP A 323 -16.60 -26.10 7.53
CA ASP A 323 -16.09 -27.01 8.56
C ASP A 323 -15.86 -26.30 9.90
N ALA A 324 -16.81 -26.47 10.82
CA ALA A 324 -16.77 -25.89 12.16
C ALA A 324 -15.66 -26.49 13.06
N SER A 325 -15.04 -27.62 12.66
CA SER A 325 -13.89 -28.19 13.39
C SER A 325 -12.59 -27.42 13.14
N LEU A 326 -12.52 -26.65 12.04
CA LEU A 326 -11.36 -25.81 11.73
C LEU A 326 -11.33 -24.56 12.61
N LYS A 327 -10.12 -24.10 12.90
CA LYS A 327 -9.89 -22.84 13.61
C LYS A 327 -10.45 -21.68 12.79
N GLN A 328 -11.02 -20.69 13.47
CA GLN A 328 -11.59 -19.50 12.83
C GLN A 328 -10.66 -18.84 11.77
N PRO A 329 -9.34 -18.63 12.02
CA PRO A 329 -8.46 -18.06 11.00
C PRO A 329 -8.35 -18.89 9.71
N ASP A 330 -8.44 -20.22 9.80
CA ASP A 330 -8.41 -21.10 8.62
C ASP A 330 -9.70 -20.99 7.81
N ARG A 331 -10.85 -20.83 8.48
CA ARG A 331 -12.15 -20.58 7.85
C ARG A 331 -12.20 -19.19 7.21
N ILE A 332 -11.70 -18.16 7.91
CA ILE A 332 -11.55 -16.80 7.36
C ILE A 332 -10.70 -16.81 6.09
N ARG A 333 -9.53 -17.48 6.11
CA ARG A 333 -8.67 -17.60 4.92
C ARG A 333 -9.43 -18.24 3.75
N ALA A 334 -10.16 -19.33 3.99
CA ALA A 334 -10.96 -19.98 2.95
C ALA A 334 -12.02 -19.04 2.35
N GLY A 335 -12.69 -18.23 3.19
CA GLY A 335 -13.63 -17.20 2.73
C GLY A 335 -12.97 -16.14 1.85
N ARG A 336 -11.80 -15.62 2.25
CA ARG A 336 -11.04 -14.63 1.44
C ARG A 336 -10.64 -15.19 0.08
N ASP A 337 -10.11 -16.41 0.08
CA ASP A 337 -9.64 -17.09 -1.13
C ASP A 337 -10.82 -17.37 -2.08
N LEU A 338 -11.96 -17.81 -1.54
CA LEU A 338 -13.19 -18.04 -2.30
C LEU A 338 -13.76 -16.75 -2.89
N THR A 339 -13.76 -15.66 -2.12
CA THR A 339 -14.18 -14.33 -2.58
C THR A 339 -13.34 -13.86 -3.76
N PHE A 340 -12.00 -13.91 -3.65
CA PHE A 340 -11.10 -13.53 -4.73
C PHE A 340 -11.30 -14.42 -5.97
N LEU A 341 -11.42 -15.74 -5.76
CA LEU A 341 -11.63 -16.72 -6.83
C LEU A 341 -12.90 -16.40 -7.62
N ARG A 342 -14.04 -16.25 -6.92
CA ARG A 342 -15.34 -15.94 -7.54
C ARG A 342 -15.33 -14.59 -8.25
N ARG A 343 -14.76 -13.57 -7.62
CA ARG A 343 -14.65 -12.22 -8.21
C ARG A 343 -13.84 -12.25 -9.51
N THR A 344 -12.71 -12.95 -9.51
CA THR A 344 -11.83 -13.04 -10.69
C THR A 344 -12.47 -13.89 -11.80
N ARG A 345 -13.07 -15.04 -11.47
CA ARG A 345 -13.82 -15.87 -12.43
C ARG A 345 -15.06 -15.16 -12.99
N GLY A 346 -15.64 -14.24 -12.23
CA GLY A 346 -16.71 -13.34 -12.67
C GLY A 346 -16.27 -12.26 -13.66
N GLY A 347 -14.99 -12.24 -14.08
CA GLY A 347 -14.48 -11.32 -15.10
C GLY A 347 -13.97 -9.99 -14.56
N HIS A 348 -13.87 -9.82 -13.23
CA HIS A 348 -13.34 -8.60 -12.65
C HIS A 348 -11.89 -8.35 -13.09
N ARG A 349 -11.59 -7.10 -13.47
CA ARG A 349 -10.24 -6.63 -13.80
C ARG A 349 -9.81 -5.57 -12.79
N ILE A 350 -8.57 -5.66 -12.33
CA ILE A 350 -7.99 -4.67 -11.41
C ILE A 350 -7.39 -3.53 -12.25
N PRO A 351 -7.74 -2.26 -11.99
CA PRO A 351 -7.09 -1.14 -12.63
C PRO A 351 -5.70 -0.91 -12.02
N LEU A 352 -4.68 -0.93 -12.86
CA LEU A 352 -3.36 -0.39 -12.57
C LEU A 352 -3.32 1.02 -13.10
N SER A 353 -2.74 1.97 -12.37
CA SER A 353 -2.69 3.35 -12.83
C SER A 353 -1.32 4.01 -12.69
N CYS A 354 -1.10 5.03 -13.50
CA CYS A 354 0.10 5.85 -13.47
C CYS A 354 -0.28 7.33 -13.43
N LEU A 355 0.22 8.03 -12.41
CA LEU A 355 0.29 9.49 -12.43
C LEU A 355 1.60 9.91 -13.10
N HIS A 356 1.51 10.60 -14.22
CA HIS A 356 2.62 11.32 -14.81
C HIS A 356 2.50 12.80 -14.43
N ILE A 357 3.54 13.37 -13.83
CA ILE A 357 3.59 14.77 -13.42
C ILE A 357 4.99 15.33 -13.67
N GLY A 358 5.14 16.14 -14.71
CA GLY A 358 6.44 16.60 -15.19
C GLY A 358 7.40 15.42 -15.39
N PRO A 359 8.64 15.44 -14.83
CA PRO A 359 9.59 14.34 -14.97
C PRO A 359 9.31 13.10 -14.09
N ALA A 360 8.23 13.09 -13.31
CA ALA A 360 7.89 11.99 -12.42
C ALA A 360 6.75 11.09 -12.94
N ARG A 361 6.88 9.79 -12.69
CA ARG A 361 5.83 8.78 -12.90
C ARG A 361 5.62 7.99 -11.60
N VAL A 362 4.37 7.88 -11.15
CA VAL A 362 3.99 7.11 -9.96
C VAL A 362 3.04 5.98 -10.35
N LEU A 363 3.50 4.74 -10.22
CA LEU A 363 2.68 3.55 -10.43
C LEU A 363 1.88 3.21 -9.18
N HIS A 364 0.62 2.86 -9.36
CA HIS A 364 -0.31 2.44 -8.30
C HIS A 364 -0.71 1.00 -8.57
N MET A 365 -0.23 0.10 -7.70
CA MET A 365 -0.25 -1.35 -7.90
C MET A 365 -1.02 -2.07 -6.77
N PRO A 366 -1.66 -3.21 -7.05
CA PRO A 366 -2.48 -3.97 -6.09
C PRO A 366 -1.63 -4.86 -5.18
N GLY A 367 -2.14 -5.24 -4.01
CA GLY A 367 -1.53 -6.26 -3.17
C GLY A 367 -0.06 -6.02 -2.76
N GLU A 368 0.60 -7.09 -2.33
CA GLU A 368 1.96 -7.06 -1.79
C GLU A 368 2.98 -7.50 -2.84
N LEU A 369 3.37 -6.56 -3.70
CA LEU A 369 4.36 -6.83 -4.74
C LEU A 369 5.73 -7.06 -4.15
N PHE A 370 6.45 -8.01 -4.73
CA PHE A 370 7.88 -8.16 -4.56
C PHE A 370 8.64 -6.91 -5.06
N VAL A 371 9.72 -6.55 -4.37
CA VAL A 371 10.48 -5.33 -4.65
C VAL A 371 11.07 -5.29 -6.06
N GLU A 372 11.28 -6.46 -6.65
CA GLU A 372 11.72 -6.67 -8.02
C GLU A 372 10.83 -5.94 -9.04
N TYR A 373 9.51 -5.86 -8.82
CA TYR A 373 8.61 -5.12 -9.71
C TYR A 373 8.88 -3.61 -9.70
N GLN A 374 9.14 -3.04 -8.52
CA GLN A 374 9.47 -1.62 -8.37
C GLN A 374 10.83 -1.30 -9.00
N ILE A 375 11.83 -2.16 -8.77
CA ILE A 375 13.16 -2.02 -9.38
C ILE A 375 13.06 -2.13 -10.91
N ALA A 376 12.29 -3.09 -11.41
CA ALA A 376 12.07 -3.25 -12.85
C ALA A 376 11.41 -2.02 -13.47
N ALA A 377 10.39 -1.45 -12.83
CA ALA A 377 9.76 -0.21 -13.30
C ALA A 377 10.75 0.98 -13.37
N GLN A 378 11.65 1.08 -12.39
CA GLN A 378 12.71 2.10 -12.41
C GLN A 378 13.72 1.88 -13.55
N GLN A 379 14.02 0.62 -13.89
CA GLN A 379 14.92 0.26 -15.00
C GLN A 379 14.27 0.47 -16.37
N MET A 380 12.96 0.21 -16.48
CA MET A 380 12.18 0.41 -17.72
C MET A 380 12.31 1.83 -18.25
N ARG A 381 12.41 2.82 -17.36
CA ARG A 381 12.65 4.22 -17.71
C ARG A 381 13.82 4.80 -16.92
N ALA A 382 15.00 4.24 -17.16
CA ALA A 382 16.24 4.76 -16.57
C ALA A 382 16.41 6.25 -16.93
N GLY A 383 16.48 7.11 -15.91
CA GLY A 383 16.58 8.57 -16.05
C GLY A 383 15.33 9.33 -15.59
N ASP A 384 14.16 8.69 -15.62
CA ASP A 384 12.93 9.28 -15.08
C ASP A 384 12.85 9.10 -13.56
N PHE A 385 12.07 9.98 -12.90
CA PHE A 385 11.73 9.78 -11.50
C PHE A 385 10.56 8.79 -11.38
N ILE A 386 10.85 7.51 -11.17
CA ILE A 386 9.83 6.46 -11.02
C ILE A 386 9.59 6.16 -9.53
N ALA A 387 8.36 6.34 -9.05
CA ALA A 387 7.92 5.89 -7.74
C ALA A 387 6.79 4.85 -7.87
N MET A 388 6.55 4.08 -6.82
CA MET A 388 5.48 3.09 -6.77
C MET A 388 4.80 3.12 -5.42
N ALA A 389 3.46 3.14 -5.44
CA ALA A 389 2.61 2.75 -4.33
C ALA A 389 2.11 1.32 -4.61
N ALA A 390 2.48 0.37 -3.78
CA ALA A 390 1.87 -0.95 -3.74
C ALA A 390 0.75 -0.95 -2.68
N TYR A 391 0.11 -2.10 -2.44
CA TYR A 391 -0.99 -2.22 -1.46
C TYR A 391 -2.25 -1.42 -1.84
N GLY A 392 -2.55 -1.38 -3.14
CA GLY A 392 -3.85 -0.97 -3.69
C GLY A 392 -4.93 -2.01 -3.38
N ASP A 393 -5.67 -2.49 -4.39
CA ASP A 393 -6.63 -3.59 -4.16
C ASP A 393 -5.89 -4.79 -3.58
N TYR A 394 -6.17 -5.08 -2.30
CA TYR A 394 -5.44 -6.06 -1.52
C TYR A 394 -5.99 -7.49 -1.69
N GLY A 395 -7.00 -7.67 -2.53
CA GLY A 395 -7.64 -8.97 -2.77
C GLY A 395 -6.67 -10.06 -3.23
N THR A 396 -5.61 -9.70 -3.97
CA THR A 396 -4.59 -10.64 -4.47
C THR A 396 -3.72 -11.25 -3.37
N GLY A 397 -3.57 -10.57 -2.22
CA GLY A 397 -2.56 -10.89 -1.22
C GLY A 397 -1.15 -10.63 -1.76
N TYR A 398 -0.25 -11.59 -1.58
CA TYR A 398 1.11 -11.50 -2.10
C TYR A 398 1.19 -11.70 -3.62
N ILE A 399 2.10 -10.97 -4.25
CA ILE A 399 2.42 -11.11 -5.66
C ILE A 399 3.94 -11.25 -5.81
N GLY A 400 4.39 -12.49 -6.04
CA GLY A 400 5.80 -12.81 -6.29
C GLY A 400 6.19 -12.64 -7.75
N THR A 401 7.48 -12.71 -8.06
CA THR A 401 7.96 -12.97 -9.42
C THR A 401 7.68 -14.43 -9.81
N GLU A 402 7.64 -14.76 -11.09
CA GLU A 402 7.36 -16.10 -11.60
C GLU A 402 8.31 -17.13 -10.99
N ILE A 403 9.62 -16.84 -11.01
CA ILE A 403 10.64 -17.68 -10.40
C ILE A 403 10.39 -17.90 -8.90
N ALA A 404 9.88 -16.90 -8.18
CA ALA A 404 9.69 -16.96 -6.74
C ALA A 404 8.69 -18.05 -6.31
N TYR A 405 7.75 -18.43 -7.17
CA TYR A 405 6.82 -19.55 -6.92
C TYR A 405 7.53 -20.90 -6.98
N GLY A 406 8.48 -21.05 -7.91
CA GLY A 406 9.36 -22.21 -8.01
C GLY A 406 10.44 -22.29 -6.92
N GLN A 407 10.70 -21.21 -6.19
CA GLN A 407 11.66 -21.17 -5.08
C GLN A 407 11.06 -21.53 -3.71
N GLY A 408 9.72 -21.51 -3.59
CA GLY A 408 9.00 -21.63 -2.32
C GLY A 408 9.07 -20.37 -1.45
N GLY A 409 8.74 -20.51 -0.17
CA GLY A 409 8.64 -19.40 0.79
C GLY A 409 7.20 -19.13 1.23
N TYR A 410 7.04 -18.12 2.08
CA TYR A 410 5.74 -17.76 2.66
C TYR A 410 4.90 -17.05 1.61
N GLU A 411 5.47 -16.05 0.96
CA GLU A 411 4.76 -15.11 0.11
C GLU A 411 4.15 -15.77 -1.13
N THR A 412 4.88 -16.72 -1.72
CA THR A 412 4.42 -17.50 -2.87
C THR A 412 3.70 -18.79 -2.45
N GLY A 413 3.50 -18.98 -1.14
CA GLY A 413 2.70 -20.04 -0.55
C GLY A 413 1.22 -19.63 -0.44
N ILE A 414 0.52 -20.14 0.58
CA ILE A 414 -0.95 -20.00 0.77
C ILE A 414 -1.48 -18.56 0.90
N VAL A 415 -0.61 -17.55 0.95
CA VAL A 415 -0.98 -16.13 1.08
C VAL A 415 -0.93 -15.37 -0.26
N SER A 416 -0.48 -16.00 -1.34
CA SER A 416 -0.64 -15.52 -2.72
C SER A 416 -1.85 -16.20 -3.35
N ARG A 417 -2.79 -15.41 -3.87
CA ARG A 417 -3.98 -15.90 -4.60
C ARG A 417 -3.81 -15.89 -6.11
N VAL A 418 -2.69 -15.34 -6.59
CA VAL A 418 -2.35 -15.29 -8.01
C VAL A 418 -1.34 -16.37 -8.39
N ALA A 419 -1.38 -16.78 -9.65
CA ALA A 419 -0.47 -17.76 -10.25
C ALA A 419 0.82 -17.09 -10.78
N PRO A 420 1.89 -17.86 -11.04
CA PRO A 420 3.20 -17.32 -11.44
C PRO A 420 3.16 -16.41 -12.69
N GLN A 421 2.23 -16.65 -13.61
CA GLN A 421 2.04 -15.86 -14.83
C GLN A 421 1.68 -14.40 -14.56
N VAL A 422 1.34 -14.04 -13.31
CA VAL A 422 1.08 -12.66 -12.89
C VAL A 422 2.25 -11.73 -13.19
N GLU A 423 3.50 -12.23 -13.15
CA GLU A 423 4.67 -11.41 -13.45
C GLU A 423 4.60 -10.83 -14.85
N LYS A 424 4.31 -11.66 -15.86
CA LYS A 424 4.17 -11.20 -17.24
C LYS A 424 3.04 -10.17 -17.37
N VAL A 425 1.89 -10.42 -16.74
CA VAL A 425 0.73 -9.51 -16.77
C VAL A 425 1.10 -8.13 -16.22
N LEU A 426 1.75 -8.07 -15.06
CA LEU A 426 2.13 -6.81 -14.43
C LEU A 426 3.26 -6.11 -15.19
N MET A 427 4.25 -6.86 -15.67
CA MET A 427 5.37 -6.29 -16.43
C MET A 427 4.92 -5.69 -17.77
N ASP A 428 4.01 -6.35 -18.48
CA ASP A 428 3.40 -5.82 -19.70
C ASP A 428 2.58 -4.55 -19.43
N ALA A 429 1.80 -4.55 -18.34
CA ALA A 429 1.00 -3.39 -17.97
C ALA A 429 1.85 -2.20 -17.51
N MET A 430 2.92 -2.43 -16.73
CA MET A 430 3.88 -1.39 -16.36
C MET A 430 4.55 -0.80 -17.60
N ARG A 431 4.94 -1.63 -18.58
CA ARG A 431 5.50 -1.15 -19.85
C ARG A 431 4.54 -0.19 -20.56
N LYS A 432 3.27 -0.57 -20.70
CA LYS A 432 2.22 0.28 -21.28
C LYS A 432 2.03 1.58 -20.51
N LEU A 433 1.86 1.51 -19.20
CA LEU A 433 1.63 2.66 -18.32
C LEU A 433 2.81 3.63 -18.32
N LEU A 434 4.03 3.10 -18.39
CA LEU A 434 5.24 3.89 -18.53
C LEU A 434 5.48 4.33 -19.97
N GLY A 435 4.75 3.83 -20.96
CA GLY A 435 4.96 4.16 -22.37
C GLY A 435 6.32 3.72 -22.90
N VAL A 436 6.77 2.53 -22.51
CA VAL A 436 7.93 1.84 -23.10
C VAL A 436 7.42 0.59 -23.81
N GLN A 437 7.63 0.53 -25.12
CA GLN A 437 7.25 -0.62 -25.94
C GLN A 437 8.41 -1.60 -26.07
#